data_AF-R4JNM1-F1
#
_entry.id   AF-R4JNM1-F1
#
_cell.length_a   1.000
_cell.length_b   1.000
_cell.length_c   1.000
_cell.angle_alpha   90.00
_cell.angle_beta   90.00
_cell.angle_gamma   90.00
#
_symmetry.space_group_name_H-M   'P 1'
#
loop_
_entity.id
_entity.type
_entity.pdbx_description
1 polymer ?
#
loop_
_entity_poly.entity_id
_entity_poly.type
_entity_poly.pdbx_seq_one_letter_code
_entity_poly.pdbx_strand_id
1 'polypeptide(L)' 'GIEAKQPNSAIRKCARVQLIKNGKKIAAFVPNDGCLNYIEENVLIAGFGRKGHA' A
#
# COMPACT_ATOMS: atom_id res chain seq x y z
N GLY A 1 -6.73 -7.34 2.30
CA GLY A 1 -5.49 -7.91 1.73
C GLY A 1 -5.65 -8.03 0.24
N ILE A 2 -4.57 -7.92 -0.51
CA ILE A 2 -4.55 -8.12 -1.97
C ILE A 2 -3.81 -9.42 -2.23
N GLU A 3 -4.41 -10.36 -2.96
CA GLU A 3 -3.73 -11.61 -3.31
C GLU A 3 -2.54 -11.34 -4.24
N ALA A 4 -1.45 -12.07 -4.02
CA ALA A 4 -0.31 -12.04 -4.93
C ALA A 4 -0.69 -12.65 -6.29
N LYS A 5 -0.07 -12.13 -7.36
CA LYS A 5 -0.20 -12.74 -8.68
C LYS A 5 0.48 -14.12 -8.67
N GLN A 6 -0.14 -15.08 -9.34
CA GLN A 6 0.42 -16.40 -9.59
C GLN A 6 1.82 -16.29 -10.21
N PRO A 7 2.80 -17.14 -9.83
CA PRO A 7 2.67 -18.40 -9.09
C PRO A 7 2.81 -18.28 -7.56
N ASN A 8 2.88 -17.06 -7.01
CA ASN A 8 3.13 -16.85 -5.59
C ASN A 8 1.84 -16.94 -4.77
N SER A 9 1.86 -17.69 -3.66
CA SER A 9 0.76 -17.75 -2.70
C SER A 9 1.08 -16.88 -1.48
N ALA A 10 0.52 -15.66 -1.44
CA ALA A 10 0.63 -14.76 -0.31
C ALA A 10 -0.48 -13.68 -0.35
N ILE A 11 -0.93 -13.24 0.82
CA ILE A 11 -1.82 -12.08 0.95
C ILE A 11 -0.97 -10.85 1.26
N ARG A 12 -0.92 -9.89 0.34
CA ARG A 12 -0.25 -8.60 0.53
C ARG A 12 -1.11 -7.67 1.37
N LYS A 13 -0.52 -7.14 2.43
CA LYS A 13 -1.13 -6.15 3.32
C LYS A 13 -1.07 -4.78 2.63
N CYS A 14 -2.23 -4.19 2.35
CA CYS A 14 -2.35 -2.90 1.69
C CYS A 14 -3.41 -2.05 2.42
N ALA A 15 -3.20 -0.73 2.46
CA ALA A 15 -4.12 0.25 3.02
C ALA A 15 -4.75 1.09 1.89
N ARG A 16 -6.02 1.47 2.05
CA ARG A 16 -6.67 2.47 1.20
C ARG A 16 -6.46 3.84 1.83
N VAL A 17 -5.82 4.74 1.09
CA VAL A 17 -5.43 6.06 1.58
C VAL A 17 -5.95 7.14 0.64
N GLN A 18 -6.32 8.28 1.20
CA GLN A 18 -6.75 9.45 0.46
C GLN A 18 -5.63 10.50 0.48
N LEU A 19 -5.19 10.93 -0.69
CA LEU A 19 -4.19 11.99 -0.79
C LEU A 19 -4.81 13.33 -0.36
N ILE A 20 -4.23 13.95 0.67
CA ILE A 20 -4.72 15.22 1.24
C ILE A 20 -4.80 16.32 0.16
N LYS A 21 -3.80 16.41 -0.72
CA LYS A 21 -3.69 17.48 -1.72
C LYS A 21 -4.72 17.45 -2.86
N ASN A 22 -5.27 16.29 -3.20
CA ASN A 22 -6.12 16.14 -4.39
C ASN A 22 -7.34 15.24 -4.18
N GLY A 23 -7.54 14.71 -2.97
CA GLY A 23 -8.67 13.85 -2.62
C GLY A 23 -8.69 12.49 -3.32
N LYS A 24 -7.67 12.14 -4.13
CA LYS A 24 -7.65 10.86 -4.85
C LYS A 24 -7.42 9.71 -3.86
N LYS A 25 -8.27 8.70 -3.93
CA LYS A 25 -8.15 7.46 -3.15
C LYS A 25 -7.27 6.47 -3.90
N ILE A 26 -6.19 6.02 -3.26
CA ILE A 26 -5.23 5.05 -3.82
C ILE A 26 -5.06 3.87 -2.87
N ALA A 27 -4.56 2.75 -3.40
CA ALA A 27 -4.11 1.62 -2.60
C ALA A 27 -2.59 1.68 -2.45
N ALA A 28 -2.10 1.66 -1.21
CA ALA A 28 -0.67 1.64 -0.89
C ALA A 28 -0.31 0.32 -0.20
N PHE A 29 0.83 -0.25 -0.55
CA PHE A 29 1.35 -1.45 0.10
C PHE A 29 2.02 -1.10 1.42
N VAL A 30 1.85 -1.97 2.41
CA VAL A 30 2.48 -1.82 3.73
C VAL A 30 3.66 -2.77 3.78
N PRO A 31 4.90 -2.26 3.77
CA PRO A 31 6.09 -3.09 3.85
C PRO A 31 6.27 -3.66 5.26
N ASN A 32 7.01 -4.78 5.34
CA ASN A 32 7.35 -5.51 6.56
C ASN A 32 6.14 -6.14 7.28
N ASP A 33 6.41 -7.19 8.07
CA ASP A 33 5.35 -7.88 8.80
C ASP A 33 4.90 -7.09 10.04
N GLY A 34 3.64 -7.22 10.43
CA GLY A 34 3.05 -6.50 11.57
C GLY A 34 2.83 -4.99 11.38
N CYS A 35 3.36 -4.38 10.31
CA CYS A 35 3.33 -2.92 10.13
C CYS A 35 1.93 -2.30 9.95
N LEU A 36 0.90 -3.10 9.67
CA LEU A 36 -0.50 -2.63 9.63
C LEU A 36 -0.95 -2.01 10.96
N ASN A 37 -0.43 -2.49 12.08
CA ASN A 37 -0.85 -2.05 13.41
C ASN A 37 -0.28 -0.67 13.80
N TYR A 38 0.72 -0.19 13.05
CA TYR A 38 1.40 1.10 13.29
C TYR A 38 0.88 2.21 12.36
N ILE A 39 -0.14 1.92 11.54
CA ILE A 39 -0.73 2.90 10.64
C ILE A 39 -1.77 3.71 11.41
N GLU A 40 -1.42 4.95 11.74
CA GLU A 40 -2.32 5.97 12.27
C GLU A 40 -2.87 6.86 11.12
N GLU A 41 -3.57 7.95 11.46
CA GLU A 41 -4.34 8.75 10.48
C GLU A 41 -3.50 9.41 9.38
N ASN A 42 -2.27 9.86 9.69
CA ASN A 42 -1.44 10.62 8.76
C ASN A 42 -0.18 9.84 8.40
N VAL A 43 -0.11 9.35 7.16
CA VAL A 43 1.04 8.58 6.65
C VAL A 43 1.67 9.21 5.42
N LEU A 44 2.99 9.13 5.33
CA LEU A 44 3.75 9.50 4.15
C LEU A 44 3.80 8.33 3.16
N ILE A 45 3.55 8.61 1.89
CA ILE A 45 3.50 7.60 0.82
C ILE A 45 4.58 7.91 -0.21
N ALA A 46 5.36 6.89 -0.59
CA ALA A 46 6.37 6.97 -1.63
C ALA A 46 6.06 5.99 -2.78
N GLY A 47 6.61 6.27 -3.97
CA GLY A 47 6.49 5.37 -5.12
C GLY A 47 7.40 4.15 -4.99
N PHE A 48 7.02 3.05 -5.66
CA PHE A 48 7.78 1.80 -5.71
C PHE A 48 9.08 1.83 -6.54
N GLY A 49 9.49 2.99 -7.06
CA GLY A 49 10.67 3.12 -7.93
C GLY A 49 10.49 2.57 -9.37
N ARG A 50 9.32 2.00 -9.71
CA ARG A 50 9.04 1.40 -11.03
C ARG A 50 8.38 2.35 -12.04
N LYS A 51 8.61 3.67 -11.91
CA LYS A 51 8.05 4.73 -12.79
C LYS A 51 6.55 4.59 -13.09
N GLY A 52 5.74 4.24 -12.07
CA GLY A 52 4.28 4.14 -12.19
C GLY A 52 3.75 2.74 -12.52
N HIS A 53 4.60 1.73 -12.63
CA HIS A 53 4.19 0.34 -12.85
C HIS A 53 4.16 -0.47 -11.55
N ALA A 54 3.17 -1.37 -11.43
CA ALA A 54 3.00 -2.30 -10.32
C ALA A 54 3.74 -3.62 -10.58
#